data_AF-A0A095X9V8-F1
#
_entry.id   AF-A0A095X9V8-F1
#
_cell.length_a   1.000
_cell.length_b   1.000
_cell.length_c   1.000
_cell.angle_alpha   90.00
_cell.angle_beta   90.00
_cell.angle_gamma   90.00
#
_symmetry.space_group_name_H-M   'P 1'
#
loop_
_entity.id
_entity.type
_entity.pdbx_description
1 polymer ?
#
loop_
_entity_poly.entity_id
_entity_poly.type
_entity_poly.pdbx_seq_one_letter_code
_entity_poly.pdbx_strand_id
1 'polypeptide(L)'
;MVIIAVDDLSDQRLLDYTSLTDVKLRSRLEPELGLFMAESKNVIERALEAGYKPRSFLIPEKWLDSMQETLTRLGPEGKDVPVFVASEDVLEQITGFHLHRSAMAAMHRRQLAPVQEVIADAHR
;
A
#
# COMPACT_ATOMS: atom_id res chain seq x y z
N MET A 1 -8.20 4.11 -11.91
CA MET A 1 -7.07 4.66 -11.16
C MET A 1 -6.86 6.09 -11.60
N VAL A 2 -6.33 6.92 -10.70
CA VAL A 2 -5.86 8.28 -11.04
C VAL A 2 -4.37 8.32 -10.74
N ILE A 3 -3.56 8.52 -11.78
CA ILE A 3 -2.11 8.70 -11.64
C ILE A 3 -1.85 10.15 -11.25
N ILE A 4 -1.10 10.34 -10.18
CA ILE A 4 -0.82 11.65 -9.58
C ILE A 4 0.71 11.78 -9.46
N ALA A 5 1.29 12.68 -10.25
CA ALA A 5 2.68 13.06 -10.06
C ALA A 5 2.83 13.78 -8.72
N VAL A 6 3.87 13.45 -7.97
CA VAL A 6 4.17 14.08 -6.68
C VAL A 6 5.30 15.09 -6.85
N ASP A 7 4.99 16.35 -6.61
CA ASP A 7 5.91 17.49 -6.63
C ASP A 7 5.99 18.23 -5.29
N ASP A 8 5.00 18.02 -4.40
CA ASP A 8 4.93 18.60 -3.06
C ASP A 8 5.00 17.51 -1.96
N LEU A 9 6.06 17.56 -1.16
CA LEU A 9 6.28 16.65 -0.02
C LEU A 9 5.30 16.88 1.14
N SER A 10 4.61 18.03 1.17
CA SER A 10 3.63 18.38 2.19
C SER A 10 2.20 17.93 1.85
N ASP A 11 2.01 17.25 0.72
CA ASP A 11 0.72 16.72 0.30
C ASP A 11 0.16 15.74 1.35
N GLN A 12 -0.95 16.14 1.98
CA GLN A 12 -1.61 15.35 3.02
C GLN A 12 -2.10 13.98 2.54
N ARG A 13 -2.25 13.78 1.23
CA ARG A 13 -2.60 12.47 0.66
C ARG A 13 -1.47 11.45 0.80
N LEU A 14 -0.24 11.90 1.05
CA LEU A 14 0.94 11.06 1.25
C LEU A 14 1.15 10.63 2.71
N LEU A 15 0.30 11.08 3.66
CA LEU A 15 0.48 10.81 5.09
C LEU A 15 0.63 9.32 5.41
N ASP A 16 -0.06 8.44 4.66
CA ASP A 16 0.02 6.98 4.78
C ASP A 16 1.46 6.44 4.55
N TYR A 17 2.31 7.19 3.85
CA TYR A 17 3.68 6.82 3.49
C TYR A 17 4.74 7.59 4.28
N THR A 18 4.34 8.50 5.16
CA THR A 18 5.29 9.29 5.98
C THR A 18 5.58 8.59 7.31
N SER A 19 6.76 8.84 7.88
CA SER A 19 7.14 8.36 9.22
C SER A 19 7.08 6.84 9.40
N LEU A 20 7.22 6.07 8.31
CA LEU A 20 7.10 4.61 8.29
C LEU A 20 8.21 3.87 9.08
N THR A 21 9.32 4.55 9.35
CA THR A 21 10.46 4.05 10.12
C THR A 21 10.23 4.09 11.64
N ASP A 22 9.31 4.92 12.13
CA ASP A 22 8.94 4.95 13.54
C ASP A 22 7.94 3.82 13.83
N VAL A 23 8.49 2.67 14.23
CA VAL A 23 7.72 1.45 14.55
C VAL A 23 6.65 1.71 15.61
N LYS A 24 6.90 2.60 16.59
CA LYS A 24 5.93 2.88 17.67
C LYS A 24 4.77 3.72 17.16
N LEU A 25 5.04 4.72 16.34
CA LEU A 25 4.01 5.55 15.72
C LEU A 25 3.19 4.73 14.73
N ARG A 26 3.85 3.96 13.85
CA ARG A 26 3.22 3.09 12.86
C ARG A 26 2.32 2.04 13.52
N SER A 27 2.83 1.34 14.54
CA SER A 27 2.05 0.30 15.24
C SER A 27 0.80 0.83 15.92
N ARG A 28 0.73 2.13 16.26
CA ARG A 28 -0.46 2.76 16.86
C ARG A 28 -1.46 3.22 15.81
N LEU A 29 -0.97 3.80 14.71
CA LEU A 29 -1.82 4.34 13.64
C LEU A 29 -2.42 3.25 12.74
N GLU A 30 -1.69 2.16 12.48
CA GLU A 30 -2.16 1.07 11.61
C GLU A 30 -3.49 0.44 12.07
N PRO A 31 -3.68 0.09 13.37
CA PRO A 31 -4.97 -0.42 13.84
C PRO A 31 -6.09 0.60 13.80
N GLU A 32 -5.83 1.85 14.20
CA GLU A 32 -6.84 2.92 14.27
C GLU A 32 -7.33 3.34 12.87
N LEU A 33 -6.42 3.40 11.89
CA LEU A 33 -6.75 3.67 10.49
C LEU A 33 -7.21 2.42 9.73
N GLY A 34 -7.01 1.24 10.33
CA GLY A 34 -7.29 -0.06 9.70
C GLY A 34 -6.45 -0.28 8.44
N LEU A 35 -5.17 0.09 8.46
CA LEU A 35 -4.26 -0.01 7.30
C LEU A 35 -3.06 -0.93 7.58
N PHE A 36 -2.47 -1.44 6.51
CA PHE A 36 -1.12 -2.01 6.50
C PHE A 36 -0.40 -1.64 5.20
N MET A 37 0.93 -1.63 5.23
CA MET A 37 1.74 -1.35 4.04
C MET A 37 2.16 -2.65 3.35
N ALA A 38 1.87 -2.75 2.06
CA ALA A 38 2.35 -3.82 1.20
C ALA A 38 3.51 -3.29 0.34
N GLU A 39 4.70 -3.86 0.50
CA GLU A 39 5.89 -3.46 -0.26
C GLU A 39 6.27 -4.52 -1.29
N SER A 40 6.63 -4.09 -2.51
CA SER A 40 6.90 -4.90 -3.72
C SER A 40 5.68 -5.34 -4.49
N LYS A 41 5.87 -5.48 -5.82
CA LYS A 41 4.84 -5.96 -6.75
C LYS A 41 4.23 -7.28 -6.29
N ASN A 42 5.07 -8.26 -5.93
CA ASN A 42 4.61 -9.59 -5.55
C ASN A 42 3.73 -9.56 -4.29
N VAL A 43 4.09 -8.77 -3.27
CA VAL A 43 3.28 -8.68 -2.04
C VAL A 43 1.97 -7.95 -2.33
N ILE A 44 2.00 -6.89 -3.13
CA ILE A 44 0.81 -6.16 -3.57
C ILE A 44 -0.14 -7.10 -4.33
N GLU A 45 0.37 -7.84 -5.32
CA GLU A 45 -0.44 -8.79 -6.10
C GLU A 45 -1.07 -9.86 -5.20
N ARG A 46 -0.30 -10.45 -4.28
CA ARG A 46 -0.84 -11.42 -3.32
C ARG A 46 -1.89 -10.82 -2.40
N ALA A 47 -1.75 -9.56 -1.98
CA ALA A 47 -2.74 -8.89 -1.17
C ALA A 47 -4.05 -8.68 -1.96
N LEU A 48 -3.95 -8.25 -3.22
CA LEU A 48 -5.11 -8.11 -4.11
C LEU A 48 -5.81 -9.46 -4.35
N GLU A 49 -5.05 -10.52 -4.62
CA GLU A 49 -5.57 -11.89 -4.79
C GLU A 49 -6.27 -12.40 -3.52
N ALA A 50 -5.77 -12.03 -2.35
CA ALA A 50 -6.40 -12.33 -1.07
C ALA A 50 -7.64 -11.45 -0.76
N GLY A 51 -8.02 -10.54 -1.67
CA GLY A 51 -9.19 -9.69 -1.55
C GLY A 51 -8.99 -8.45 -0.66
N TYR A 52 -7.76 -8.05 -0.37
CA TYR A 52 -7.49 -6.77 0.27
C TYR A 52 -7.73 -5.62 -0.71
N LYS A 53 -8.26 -4.50 -0.21
CA LYS A 53 -8.55 -3.31 -1.03
C LYS A 53 -7.44 -2.27 -0.84
N PRO A 54 -6.80 -1.79 -1.92
CA PRO A 54 -5.83 -0.71 -1.82
C PRO A 54 -6.55 0.61 -1.54
N ARG A 55 -5.96 1.40 -0.63
CA ARG A 55 -6.33 2.79 -0.40
C ARG A 55 -5.60 3.71 -1.37
N SER A 56 -4.33 3.44 -1.62
CA SER A 56 -3.48 4.17 -2.58
C SER A 56 -2.23 3.35 -2.91
N PHE A 57 -1.48 3.79 -3.92
CA PHE A 57 -0.16 3.26 -4.29
C PHE A 57 0.88 4.38 -4.31
N LEU A 58 2.13 4.05 -3.99
CA LEU A 58 3.31 4.89 -4.14
C LEU A 58 4.32 4.13 -5.02
N ILE A 59 4.60 4.64 -6.21
CA ILE A 59 5.36 3.92 -7.25
C ILE A 59 6.43 4.83 -7.84
N PRO A 60 7.73 4.43 -7.84
CA PRO A 60 8.73 5.19 -8.56
C PRO A 60 8.42 5.21 -10.07
N GLU A 61 8.63 6.34 -10.74
CA GLU A 61 8.33 6.54 -12.17
C GLU A 61 8.79 5.37 -13.05
N LYS A 62 10.04 4.93 -12.86
CA LYS A 62 10.65 3.84 -13.63
C LYS A 62 9.98 2.47 -13.46
N TRP A 63 9.16 2.28 -12.43
CA TRP A 63 8.44 1.03 -12.13
C TRP A 63 6.96 1.10 -12.50
N LEU A 64 6.43 2.26 -12.89
CA LEU A 64 5.02 2.44 -13.24
C LEU A 64 4.58 1.46 -14.34
N ASP A 65 5.37 1.32 -15.40
CA ASP A 65 5.07 0.41 -16.52
C ASP A 65 4.95 -1.05 -16.06
N SER A 66 5.85 -1.49 -15.18
CA SER A 66 5.83 -2.85 -14.64
C SER A 66 4.60 -3.15 -13.77
N MET A 67 3.96 -2.11 -13.25
CA MET A 67 2.79 -2.17 -12.37
C MET A 67 1.47 -2.00 -13.14
N GLN A 68 1.49 -1.59 -14.42
CA GLN A 68 0.27 -1.33 -15.20
C GLN A 68 -0.69 -2.52 -15.21
N GLU A 69 -0.16 -3.75 -15.35
CA GLU A 69 -0.98 -4.95 -15.33
C GLU A 69 -1.69 -5.12 -13.98
N THR A 70 -0.95 -5.02 -12.88
CA THR A 70 -1.47 -5.11 -11.50
C THR A 70 -2.53 -4.03 -11.24
N LEU A 71 -2.28 -2.79 -11.68
CA LEU A 71 -3.21 -1.67 -11.50
C LEU A 71 -4.47 -1.84 -12.36
N THR A 72 -4.35 -2.41 -13.56
CA THR A 72 -5.49 -2.67 -14.46
C THR A 72 -6.41 -3.77 -13.90
N ARG A 73 -5.84 -4.78 -13.23
CA ARG A 73 -6.62 -5.87 -12.58
C ARG A 73 -7.57 -5.37 -11.49
N LEU A 74 -7.38 -4.15 -10.96
CA LEU A 74 -8.32 -3.55 -10.01
C LEU A 74 -9.70 -3.27 -10.61
N GLY A 75 -9.80 -3.20 -11.94
CA GLY A 75 -11.07 -3.01 -12.64
C GLY A 75 -11.79 -1.71 -12.26
N PRO A 76 -13.13 -1.68 -12.38
CA PRO A 76 -13.94 -0.49 -12.07
C PRO A 76 -13.82 -0.02 -10.61
N GLU A 77 -13.65 -0.94 -9.65
CA GLU A 77 -13.47 -0.60 -8.23
C GLU A 77 -12.16 0.16 -7.98
N GLY A 78 -11.14 -0.07 -8.82
CA GLY A 78 -9.88 0.67 -8.77
C GLY A 78 -9.93 2.06 -9.40
N LYS A 79 -11.09 2.55 -9.86
CA LYS A 79 -11.16 3.80 -10.64
C LYS A 79 -10.64 5.00 -9.84
N ASP A 80 -10.99 5.06 -8.56
CA ASP A 80 -10.70 6.21 -7.71
C ASP A 80 -9.49 6.00 -6.79
N VAL A 81 -8.82 4.84 -6.91
CA VAL A 81 -7.60 4.56 -6.13
C VAL A 81 -6.45 5.43 -6.66
N PRO A 82 -5.85 6.30 -5.83
CA PRO A 82 -4.72 7.14 -6.22
C PRO A 82 -3.46 6.30 -6.43
N VAL A 83 -2.71 6.64 -7.48
CA VAL A 83 -1.38 6.11 -7.77
C VAL A 83 -0.41 7.29 -7.77
N PHE A 84 0.28 7.47 -6.65
CA PHE A 84 1.30 8.50 -6.50
C PHE A 84 2.59 8.07 -7.17
N VAL A 85 3.12 8.93 -8.04
CA VAL A 85 4.29 8.64 -8.86
C VAL A 85 5.30 9.77 -8.73
N ALA A 86 6.56 9.43 -8.48
CA ALA A 86 7.66 10.38 -8.39
C ALA A 86 9.01 9.72 -8.68
N SER A 87 10.08 10.51 -8.72
CA SER A 87 11.45 9.98 -8.71
C SER A 87 11.77 9.24 -7.40
N GLU A 88 12.76 8.34 -7.44
CA GLU A 88 13.19 7.62 -6.22
C GLU A 88 13.63 8.56 -5.10
N ASP A 89 14.33 9.65 -5.44
CA ASP A 89 14.80 10.65 -4.47
C ASP A 89 13.64 11.37 -3.76
N VAL A 90 12.53 11.63 -4.46
CA VAL A 90 11.32 12.22 -3.87
C VAL A 90 10.64 11.20 -2.97
N LEU A 91 10.52 9.96 -3.43
CA LEU A 91 9.89 8.90 -2.64
C LEU A 91 10.68 8.57 -1.36
N GLU A 92 12.01 8.56 -1.42
CA GLU A 92 12.86 8.36 -0.25
C GLU A 92 12.69 9.49 0.78
N GLN A 93 12.52 10.74 0.34
CA GLN A 93 12.19 11.85 1.24
C GLN A 93 10.83 11.68 1.92
N ILE A 94 9.84 11.10 1.23
CA ILE A 94 8.51 10.82 1.78
C ILE A 94 8.58 9.69 2.81
N THR A 95 9.19 8.57 2.45
CA THR A 95 9.19 7.34 3.27
C THR A 95 10.23 7.37 4.38
N GLY A 96 11.30 8.16 4.22
CA GLY A 96 12.48 8.15 5.07
C GLY A 96 13.40 6.95 4.84
N PHE A 97 13.22 6.21 3.73
CA PHE A 97 14.07 5.10 3.33
C PHE A 97 13.97 4.81 1.82
N HIS A 98 15.04 4.27 1.26
CA HIS A 98 15.07 3.90 -0.16
C HIS A 98 14.11 2.72 -0.43
N LEU A 99 13.13 2.92 -1.32
CA LEU A 99 12.34 1.83 -1.89
C LEU A 99 13.26 0.95 -2.73
N HIS A 100 13.50 -0.31 -2.33
CA HIS A 100 14.49 -1.19 -2.95
C HIS A 100 14.10 -1.70 -4.35
N ARG A 101 13.61 -0.80 -5.22
CA ARG A 101 13.12 -1.05 -6.57
C ARG A 101 11.75 -1.71 -6.60
N SER A 102 10.84 -1.12 -5.84
CA SER A 102 9.51 -1.65 -5.59
C SER A 102 8.46 -0.54 -5.59
N ALA A 103 7.21 -0.94 -5.78
CA ALA A 103 6.04 -0.17 -5.40
C ALA A 103 5.69 -0.42 -3.92
N MET A 104 5.02 0.55 -3.30
CA MET A 104 4.34 0.37 -2.03
C MET A 104 2.84 0.63 -2.20
N ALA A 105 2.02 0.02 -1.37
CA ALA A 105 0.59 0.30 -1.31
C ALA A 105 0.13 0.36 0.14
N ALA A 106 -0.65 1.39 0.46
CA ALA A 106 -1.46 1.42 1.67
C ALA A 106 -2.71 0.57 1.43
N MET A 107 -2.90 -0.46 2.24
CA MET A 107 -3.97 -1.46 2.08
C MET A 107 -4.93 -1.40 3.25
N HIS A 108 -6.23 -1.50 3.00
CA HIS A 108 -7.22 -1.70 4.04
C HIS A 108 -7.05 -3.08 4.68
N ARG A 109 -6.93 -3.13 6.01
CA ARG A 109 -7.03 -4.37 6.78
C ARG A 109 -8.46 -4.91 6.68
N ARG A 110 -8.57 -6.22 6.56
CA ARG A 110 -9.86 -6.92 6.69
C ARG A 110 -10.17 -7.13 8.15
N GLN A 111 -11.46 -7.24 8.48
CA GLN A 111 -11.84 -7.80 9.77
C GLN A 111 -11.34 -9.25 9.84
N LEU A 112 -10.67 -9.57 10.95
CA LEU A 112 -10.20 -10.92 11.20
C LEU A 112 -11.40 -11.80 11.55
N ALA A 113 -11.36 -13.05 11.09
CA ALA A 113 -12.33 -14.05 11.52
C ALA A 113 -12.25 -14.23 13.05
N PRO A 114 -13.39 -14.46 13.73
CA PRO A 114 -13.40 -14.85 15.12
C PRO A 114 -12.51 -16.08 15.36
N VAL A 115 -11.86 -16.14 16.51
CA VAL A 115 -10.97 -17.27 16.86
C VAL A 115 -11.69 -18.61 16.75
N GLN A 116 -12.98 -18.65 17.07
CA GLN A 116 -13.83 -19.85 17.02
C GLN A 116 -13.94 -20.41 15.60
N GLU A 117 -14.03 -19.54 14.59
CA GLU A 117 -14.07 -19.96 13.18
C GLU A 117 -12.71 -20.47 12.73
N VAL A 118 -11.63 -19.83 13.18
CA VAL A 118 -10.26 -20.22 12.82
C VAL A 118 -9.90 -21.61 13.35
N ILE A 119 -10.38 -21.97 14.54
CA ILE A 119 -10.02 -23.25 15.19
C ILE A 119 -11.03 -24.38 14.96
N ALA A 120 -12.10 -24.14 14.19
CA ALA A 120 -13.22 -25.08 14.07
C ALA A 120 -12.80 -26.49 13.61
N ASP A 121 -11.81 -26.57 12.70
CA ASP A 121 -11.34 -27.83 12.10
C ASP A 121 -9.95 -28.27 12.62
N ALA A 122 -9.45 -27.60 13.67
CA ALA A 122 -8.14 -27.92 14.24
C ALA A 122 -8.18 -29.27 14.99
N HIS A 123 -7.28 -30.18 14.61
CA HIS A 123 -7.09 -31.47 15.25
C HIS A 123 -5.63 -31.67 15.64
N ARG A 124 -5.39 -32.55 16.61
CA ARG A 124 -4.07 -32.81 17.21
C ARG A 124 -3.25 -33.82 16.43
#